data_AF-A0A968IE38-F1
#
_entry.id   AF-A0A968IE38-F1
#
_cell.length_a   1.000
_cell.length_b   1.000
_cell.length_c   1.000
_cell.angle_alpha   90.00
_cell.angle_beta   90.00
_cell.angle_gamma   90.00
#
_symmetry.space_group_name_H-M   'P 1'
#
loop_
_entity.id
_entity.type
_entity.pdbx_description
1 polymer ?
#
loop_
_entity_poly.entity_id
_entity_poly.type
_entity_poly.pdbx_seq_one_letter_code
_entity_poly.pdbx_strand_id
1 'polypeptide(L)'
;MTFIALLLCVASLTGQFGRYVLGIDNSKLITLFNVNAERNIPSLYAGFQLLLSSFILSAVAVVKRQTKGSYVKHWYGLSIVFLYLTLDEWFAIHETLNPALNDLAKILPSARLDIFNLVFVIVFVVVYLKFLLNLSPRIKSLFILSGSLYVMGAIALEIIGVHYFPHIYNQPRLVSQILSTVEELLEMLGLNLFIYAILSHLASLPIRTLSIEVVDESLSIKKGLEISHYQGKATDRYENT
;
A
#
# COMPACT_ATOMS: atom_id res chain seq x y z
N MET A 1 5.69 10.44 10.57
CA MET A 1 5.75 10.00 9.16
C MET A 1 6.08 11.16 8.23
N THR A 2 5.29 12.24 8.19
CA THR A 2 5.59 13.44 7.35
C THR A 2 7.02 13.97 7.47
N PHE A 3 7.56 14.09 8.69
CA PHE A 3 8.94 14.53 8.89
C PHE A 3 9.98 13.64 8.19
N ILE A 4 9.77 12.32 8.20
CA ILE A 4 10.68 11.37 7.54
C ILE A 4 10.60 11.53 6.02
N ALA A 5 9.40 11.67 5.46
CA ALA A 5 9.21 11.93 4.03
C ALA A 5 9.96 13.21 3.59
N LEU A 6 9.82 14.30 4.35
CA LEU A 6 10.53 15.56 4.06
C LEU A 6 12.05 15.39 4.15
N LEU A 7 12.55 14.67 5.15
CA LEU A 7 13.99 14.40 5.31
C LEU A 7 14.54 13.63 4.09
N LEU A 8 13.81 12.61 3.61
CA LEU A 8 14.18 11.80 2.45
C LEU A 8 14.19 12.65 1.17
N CYS A 9 13.18 13.48 0.94
CA CYS A 9 13.14 14.41 -0.19
C CYS A 9 14.31 15.40 -0.17
N VAL A 10 14.65 15.96 1.00
CA VAL A 10 15.80 16.87 1.14
C VAL A 10 17.11 16.14 0.88
N ALA A 11 17.28 14.92 1.40
CA ALA A 11 18.46 14.10 1.15
C ALA A 11 18.64 13.80 -0.34
N SER A 12 17.55 13.41 -1.03
CA SER A 12 17.53 13.20 -2.48
C SER A 12 17.97 14.44 -3.24
N LEU A 13 17.30 15.58 -3.02
CA LEU A 13 17.61 16.83 -3.71
C LEU A 13 19.05 17.29 -3.47
N THR A 14 19.57 17.10 -2.26
CA THR A 14 20.96 17.43 -1.93
C THR A 14 21.93 16.58 -2.75
N GLY A 15 21.68 15.27 -2.84
CA GLY A 15 22.48 14.36 -3.66
C GLY A 15 22.44 14.71 -5.15
N GLN A 16 21.25 15.01 -5.68
CA GLN A 16 21.07 15.38 -7.09
C GLN A 16 21.68 16.75 -7.41
N PHE A 17 21.59 17.72 -6.50
CA PHE A 17 22.28 19.00 -6.64
C PHE A 17 23.80 18.80 -6.68
N GLY A 18 24.36 18.01 -5.78
CA GLY A 18 25.78 17.66 -5.78
C GLY A 18 26.23 17.01 -7.10
N ARG A 19 25.40 16.13 -7.66
CA ARG A 19 25.67 15.46 -8.95
C ARG A 19 25.65 16.43 -10.13
N TYR A 20 24.56 17.18 -10.29
CA TYR A 20 24.33 17.97 -11.50
C TYR A 20 24.94 19.37 -11.48
N VAL A 21 25.19 19.94 -10.31
CA VAL A 21 25.73 21.30 -10.17
C VAL A 21 27.19 21.29 -9.76
N LEU A 22 27.58 20.42 -8.82
CA LEU A 22 28.94 20.36 -8.28
C LEU A 22 29.82 19.31 -8.96
N GLY A 23 29.25 18.46 -9.82
CA GLY A 23 29.98 17.38 -10.51
C GLY A 23 30.50 16.29 -9.56
N ILE A 24 29.89 16.12 -8.38
CA ILE A 24 30.26 15.09 -7.41
C ILE A 24 29.80 13.73 -7.92
N ASP A 25 30.73 12.83 -8.18
CA ASP A 25 30.43 11.46 -8.57
C ASP A 25 30.48 10.50 -7.37
N ASN A 26 29.37 10.41 -6.64
CA ASN A 26 29.13 9.37 -5.65
C ASN A 26 27.81 8.66 -5.95
N SER A 27 27.77 8.00 -7.11
CA SER A 27 26.58 7.34 -7.65
C SER A 27 25.87 6.42 -6.65
N LYS A 28 26.61 5.62 -5.85
CA LYS A 28 26.00 4.72 -4.86
C LYS A 28 25.23 5.47 -3.78
N LEU A 29 25.83 6.49 -3.18
CA LEU A 29 25.19 7.25 -2.10
C LEU A 29 24.01 8.08 -2.62
N ILE A 30 24.15 8.67 -3.82
CA ILE A 30 23.08 9.43 -4.46
C ILE A 30 21.90 8.51 -4.76
N THR A 31 22.12 7.34 -5.35
CA THR A 31 21.05 6.37 -5.66
C THR A 31 20.39 5.82 -4.39
N LEU A 32 21.13 5.64 -3.29
CA LEU A 32 20.58 5.13 -2.03
C LEU A 32 19.54 6.05 -1.39
N PHE A 33 19.64 7.36 -1.62
CA PHE A 33 18.70 8.37 -1.12
C PHE A 33 17.84 9.00 -2.21
N ASN A 34 17.97 8.56 -3.46
CA ASN A 34 17.21 9.12 -4.57
C ASN A 34 15.76 8.66 -4.49
N VAL A 35 14.83 9.57 -4.21
CA VAL A 35 13.40 9.23 -4.14
C VAL A 35 12.83 8.66 -5.45
N ASN A 36 13.42 8.99 -6.61
CA ASN A 36 13.02 8.45 -7.91
C ASN A 36 13.69 7.10 -8.25
N ALA A 37 14.54 6.58 -7.37
CA ALA A 37 15.15 5.27 -7.58
C ALA A 37 14.44 4.25 -6.70
N GLU A 38 14.37 3.03 -7.19
CA GLU A 38 13.79 1.92 -6.47
C GLU A 38 14.86 1.13 -5.68
N ARG A 39 14.38 0.24 -4.81
CA ARG A 39 15.22 -0.66 -3.99
C ARG A 39 16.22 0.10 -3.11
N ASN A 40 15.75 1.18 -2.48
CA ASN A 40 16.56 2.06 -1.67
C ASN A 40 15.82 2.51 -0.39
N ILE A 41 16.35 3.51 0.32
CA ILE A 41 15.78 3.93 1.59
C ILE A 41 14.38 4.59 1.41
N PRO A 42 14.19 5.53 0.47
CA PRO A 42 12.86 6.04 0.12
C PRO A 42 11.83 4.95 -0.21
N SER A 43 12.14 4.04 -1.13
CA SER A 43 11.19 3.01 -1.54
C SER A 43 10.87 2.02 -0.41
N LEU A 44 11.86 1.73 0.44
CA LEU A 44 11.64 0.94 1.66
C LEU A 44 10.63 1.64 2.60
N TYR A 45 10.79 2.95 2.80
CA TYR A 45 9.89 3.75 3.62
C TYR A 45 8.46 3.79 3.06
N ALA A 46 8.31 4.05 1.76
CA ALA A 46 7.01 4.04 1.08
C ALA A 46 6.32 2.67 1.19
N GLY A 47 7.07 1.58 0.96
CA GLY A 47 6.56 0.22 1.12
C GLY A 47 6.14 -0.09 2.56
N PHE A 48 6.82 0.44 3.57
CA PHE A 48 6.34 0.31 4.96
C PHE A 48 5.02 1.06 5.22
N GLN A 49 4.81 2.23 4.61
CA GLN A 49 3.52 2.94 4.71
C GLN A 49 2.39 2.12 4.06
N LEU A 50 2.66 1.52 2.90
CA LEU A 50 1.71 0.63 2.20
C LEU A 50 1.40 -0.62 3.04
N LEU A 51 2.43 -1.26 3.60
CA LEU A 51 2.27 -2.46 4.43
C LEU A 51 1.46 -2.15 5.70
N LEU A 52 1.76 -1.04 6.37
CA LEU A 52 1.00 -0.59 7.53
C LEU A 52 -0.46 -0.35 7.17
N SER A 53 -0.72 0.29 6.03
CA SER A 53 -2.06 0.51 5.50
C SER A 53 -2.79 -0.81 5.28
N SER A 54 -2.11 -1.79 4.67
CA SER A 54 -2.65 -3.15 4.47
C SER A 54 -3.08 -3.80 5.78
N PHE A 55 -2.25 -3.74 6.82
CA PHE A 55 -2.57 -4.32 8.13
C PHE A 55 -3.75 -3.62 8.81
N ILE A 56 -3.79 -2.28 8.79
CA ILE A 56 -4.90 -1.54 9.40
C ILE A 56 -6.21 -1.80 8.64
N LEU A 57 -6.17 -1.88 7.31
CA LEU A 57 -7.33 -2.26 6.49
C LEU A 57 -7.84 -3.67 6.82
N SER A 58 -6.93 -4.63 7.02
CA SER A 58 -7.28 -5.98 7.49
C SER A 58 -7.94 -5.94 8.86
N ALA A 59 -7.39 -5.16 9.80
CA ALA A 59 -8.00 -4.97 11.12
C ALA A 59 -9.42 -4.39 11.01
N VAL A 60 -9.63 -3.36 10.19
CA VAL A 60 -10.97 -2.81 9.90
C VAL A 60 -11.89 -3.89 9.33
N ALA A 61 -11.41 -4.73 8.42
CA ALA A 61 -12.20 -5.80 7.83
C ALA A 61 -12.63 -6.85 8.87
N VAL A 62 -11.71 -7.28 9.74
CA VAL A 62 -11.98 -8.23 10.83
C VAL A 62 -13.04 -7.69 11.77
N VAL A 63 -12.89 -6.44 12.19
CA VAL A 63 -13.86 -5.75 13.03
C VAL A 63 -15.23 -5.71 12.37
N LYS A 64 -15.30 -5.24 11.11
CA LYS A 64 -16.56 -5.13 10.38
C LYS A 64 -17.23 -6.49 10.24
N ARG A 65 -16.46 -7.57 10.08
CA ARG A 65 -16.98 -8.94 10.04
C ARG A 65 -17.63 -9.33 11.36
N GLN A 66 -16.98 -9.06 12.49
CA GLN A 66 -17.49 -9.36 13.83
C GLN A 66 -18.77 -8.57 14.15
N THR A 67 -18.85 -7.31 13.72
CA THR A 67 -20.02 -6.46 13.95
C THR A 67 -21.11 -6.58 12.87
N LYS A 68 -21.04 -7.58 11.97
CA LYS A 68 -21.95 -7.75 10.81
C LYS A 68 -22.11 -6.47 9.96
N GLY A 69 -21.04 -5.70 9.83
CA GLY A 69 -21.00 -4.47 9.05
C GLY A 69 -21.06 -4.73 7.54
N SER A 70 -21.42 -3.69 6.78
CA SER A 70 -21.43 -3.75 5.32
C SER A 70 -20.01 -3.69 4.73
N TYR A 71 -19.89 -4.17 3.48
CA TYR A 71 -18.67 -4.08 2.66
C TYR A 71 -17.39 -4.74 3.23
N VAL A 72 -17.51 -5.76 4.09
CA VAL A 72 -16.37 -6.52 4.64
C VAL A 72 -15.40 -7.01 3.56
N LYS A 73 -15.93 -7.54 2.45
CA LYS A 73 -15.11 -8.02 1.32
C LYS A 73 -14.29 -6.91 0.66
N HIS A 74 -14.79 -5.67 0.64
CA HIS A 74 -14.09 -4.54 0.04
C HIS A 74 -12.93 -4.09 0.93
N TRP A 75 -13.10 -4.13 2.26
CA TRP A 75 -12.00 -3.85 3.19
C TRP A 75 -10.86 -4.88 3.08
N TYR A 76 -11.20 -6.17 2.98
CA TYR A 76 -10.19 -7.21 2.68
C TYR A 76 -9.56 -7.02 1.30
N GLY A 77 -10.36 -6.68 0.28
CA GLY A 77 -9.86 -6.38 -1.05
C GLY A 77 -8.85 -5.23 -1.06
N LEU A 78 -9.12 -4.14 -0.34
CA LEU A 78 -8.17 -3.04 -0.17
C LEU A 78 -6.89 -3.49 0.53
N SER A 79 -7.01 -4.29 1.60
CA SER A 79 -5.84 -4.82 2.30
C SER A 79 -4.93 -5.63 1.37
N ILE A 80 -5.52 -6.49 0.52
CA ILE A 80 -4.78 -7.28 -0.48
C ILE A 80 -4.14 -6.37 -1.54
N VAL A 81 -4.86 -5.36 -2.04
CA VAL A 81 -4.30 -4.40 -3.01
C VAL A 81 -3.10 -3.65 -2.43
N PHE A 82 -3.20 -3.13 -1.21
CA PHE A 82 -2.08 -2.45 -0.55
C PHE A 82 -0.90 -3.39 -0.24
N LEU A 83 -1.17 -4.67 0.03
CA LEU A 83 -0.12 -5.67 0.17
C LEU A 83 0.60 -5.91 -1.16
N TYR A 84 -0.15 -6.00 -2.27
CA TYR A 84 0.44 -6.10 -3.60
C TYR A 84 1.29 -4.87 -3.92
N LEU A 85 0.80 -3.66 -3.67
CA LEU A 85 1.56 -2.42 -3.87
C LEU A 85 2.84 -2.38 -3.02
N THR A 86 2.81 -2.93 -1.80
CA THR A 86 4.02 -3.07 -0.97
C THR A 86 5.08 -3.93 -1.67
N LEU A 87 4.66 -5.06 -2.24
CA LEU A 87 5.58 -5.95 -2.96
C LEU A 87 6.10 -5.30 -4.23
N ASP A 88 5.24 -4.59 -4.95
CA ASP A 88 5.65 -3.86 -6.15
C ASP A 88 6.72 -2.81 -5.82
N GLU A 89 6.48 -1.98 -4.81
CA GLU A 89 7.40 -0.94 -4.35
C GLU A 89 8.78 -1.47 -3.91
N TRP A 90 8.81 -2.63 -3.23
CA TRP A 90 10.07 -3.22 -2.77
C TRP A 90 10.81 -3.98 -3.87
N PHE A 91 10.10 -4.58 -4.81
CA PHE A 91 10.68 -5.50 -5.78
C PHE A 91 10.71 -5.00 -7.22
N ALA A 92 10.12 -3.85 -7.51
CA ALA A 92 10.03 -3.30 -8.87
C ALA A 92 9.25 -4.23 -9.82
N ILE A 93 8.12 -4.80 -9.37
CA ILE A 93 7.46 -5.85 -10.16
C ILE A 93 6.96 -5.26 -11.48
N HIS A 94 6.41 -4.04 -11.46
CA HIS A 94 5.94 -3.34 -12.64
C HIS A 94 7.08 -3.05 -13.65
N GLU A 95 8.31 -2.79 -13.21
CA GLU A 95 9.46 -2.62 -14.12
C GLU A 95 9.72 -3.88 -14.98
N THR A 96 9.46 -5.07 -14.43
CA THR A 96 9.61 -6.33 -15.18
C THR A 96 8.44 -6.65 -16.10
N LEU A 97 7.24 -6.18 -15.75
CA LEU A 97 6.01 -6.45 -16.50
C LEU A 97 5.79 -5.45 -17.65
N ASN A 98 6.15 -4.19 -17.43
CA ASN A 98 5.91 -3.09 -18.37
C ASN A 98 6.51 -3.35 -19.77
N PRO A 99 7.75 -3.87 -19.93
CA PRO A 99 8.28 -4.20 -21.25
C PRO A 99 7.44 -5.25 -22.00
N ALA A 100 7.02 -6.32 -21.32
CA ALA A 100 6.22 -7.39 -21.93
C ALA A 100 4.80 -6.90 -22.31
N LEU A 101 4.21 -6.05 -21.47
CA LEU A 101 2.92 -5.44 -21.72
C LEU A 101 2.98 -4.41 -22.86
N ASN A 102 4.06 -3.62 -22.92
CA ASN A 102 4.32 -2.67 -24.00
C ASN A 102 4.55 -3.39 -25.33
N ASP A 103 5.22 -4.54 -25.32
CA ASP A 103 5.39 -5.38 -26.51
C ASP A 103 4.05 -5.88 -27.07
N LEU A 104 3.13 -6.25 -26.19
CA LEU A 104 1.75 -6.61 -26.55
C LEU A 104 0.96 -5.39 -27.06
N ALA A 105 1.23 -4.21 -26.49
CA ALA A 105 0.57 -2.94 -26.83
C ALA A 105 1.18 -2.20 -28.04
N LYS A 106 2.26 -2.72 -28.67
CA LYS A 106 2.88 -2.16 -29.90
C LYS A 106 1.93 -2.01 -31.08
N ILE A 107 0.73 -2.60 -31.01
CA ILE A 107 -0.36 -2.47 -31.98
C ILE A 107 -1.09 -1.11 -31.82
N LEU A 108 -0.93 -0.42 -30.70
CA LEU A 108 -1.50 0.89 -30.43
C LEU A 108 -0.44 1.99 -30.69
N PRO A 109 -0.66 2.91 -31.65
CA PRO A 109 0.31 3.94 -32.03
C PRO A 109 0.71 4.94 -30.91
N SER A 110 0.07 4.86 -29.74
CA SER A 110 0.13 5.85 -28.66
C SER A 110 0.60 5.28 -27.31
N ALA A 111 1.05 4.02 -27.24
CA ALA A 111 1.37 3.31 -25.99
C ALA A 111 2.68 3.75 -25.31
N ARG A 112 3.00 5.05 -25.33
CA ARG A 112 4.08 5.64 -24.49
C ARG A 112 3.61 5.93 -23.06
N LEU A 113 2.30 5.96 -22.84
CA LEU A 113 1.70 6.14 -21.53
C LEU A 113 1.46 4.77 -20.92
N ASP A 114 1.67 4.62 -19.61
CA ASP A 114 1.36 3.39 -18.87
C ASP A 114 -0.17 3.15 -18.79
N ILE A 115 -0.75 2.79 -19.94
CA ILE A 115 -2.19 2.58 -20.15
C ILE A 115 -2.72 1.51 -19.19
N PHE A 116 -1.89 0.53 -18.84
CA PHE A 116 -2.28 -0.53 -17.92
C PHE A 116 -2.52 0.00 -16.52
N ASN A 117 -1.62 0.85 -16.02
CA ASN A 117 -1.81 1.54 -14.74
C ASN A 117 -3.06 2.44 -14.75
N LEU A 118 -3.28 3.20 -15.84
CA LEU A 118 -4.48 4.03 -15.97
C LEU A 118 -5.78 3.19 -15.97
N VAL A 119 -5.82 2.10 -16.74
CA VAL A 119 -6.97 1.19 -16.78
C VAL A 119 -7.21 0.54 -15.43
N PHE A 120 -6.13 0.11 -14.75
CA PHE A 120 -6.22 -0.44 -13.39
C PHE A 120 -6.85 0.56 -12.43
N VAL A 121 -6.40 1.82 -12.42
CA VAL A 121 -6.97 2.89 -11.58
C VAL A 121 -8.45 3.13 -11.89
N ILE A 122 -8.84 3.19 -13.17
CA ILE A 122 -10.24 3.39 -13.58
C ILE A 122 -11.11 2.23 -13.07
N VAL A 123 -10.70 0.99 -13.31
CA VAL A 123 -11.43 -0.20 -12.85
C VAL A 123 -11.53 -0.22 -11.34
N PHE A 124 -10.44 0.09 -10.64
CA PHE A 124 -10.41 0.18 -9.18
C PHE A 124 -11.42 1.20 -8.66
N VAL A 125 -11.44 2.42 -9.21
CA VAL A 125 -12.41 3.46 -8.81
C VAL A 125 -13.84 3.00 -9.04
N VAL A 126 -14.15 2.40 -10.20
CA VAL A 126 -15.51 1.92 -10.51
C VAL A 126 -15.96 0.83 -9.54
N VAL A 127 -15.10 -0.16 -9.25
CA VAL A 127 -15.41 -1.25 -8.31
C VAL A 127 -15.64 -0.73 -6.90
N TYR A 128 -14.84 0.24 -6.45
CA TYR A 128 -14.90 0.77 -5.09
C TYR A 128 -15.79 2.01 -4.92
N LEU A 129 -16.40 2.54 -5.97
CA LEU A 129 -17.20 3.78 -5.90
C LEU A 129 -18.35 3.66 -4.91
N LYS A 130 -19.15 2.60 -5.01
CA LYS A 130 -20.29 2.37 -4.09
C LYS A 130 -19.83 2.20 -2.64
N PHE A 131 -18.69 1.55 -2.43
CA PHE A 131 -18.07 1.40 -1.13
C PHE A 131 -17.64 2.76 -0.55
N LEU A 132 -16.95 3.57 -1.35
CA LEU A 132 -16.44 4.88 -0.95
C LEU A 132 -17.59 5.82 -0.58
N LEU A 133 -18.66 5.81 -1.35
CA LEU A 133 -19.85 6.64 -1.09
C LEU A 133 -20.59 6.24 0.19
N ASN A 134 -20.46 4.99 0.65
CA ASN A 134 -21.06 4.48 1.88
C ASN A 134 -20.28 4.87 3.17
N LEU A 135 -19.06 5.42 3.04
CA LEU A 135 -18.29 5.87 4.21
C LEU A 135 -18.90 7.16 4.81
N SER A 136 -18.65 7.38 6.11
CA SER A 136 -19.08 8.63 6.77
C SER A 136 -18.45 9.85 6.09
N PRO A 137 -19.11 11.03 6.08
CA PRO A 137 -18.66 12.19 5.29
C PRO A 137 -17.20 12.58 5.53
N ARG A 138 -16.77 12.56 6.80
CA ARG A 138 -15.38 12.85 7.18
C ARG A 138 -14.39 11.83 6.62
N ILE A 139 -14.65 10.52 6.80
CA ILE A 139 -13.74 9.47 6.32
C ILE A 139 -13.72 9.42 4.78
N LYS A 140 -14.87 9.59 4.15
CA LYS A 140 -14.99 9.69 2.69
C LYS A 140 -14.13 10.82 2.12
N SER A 141 -14.21 12.02 2.70
CA SER A 141 -13.41 13.16 2.26
C SER A 141 -11.90 12.92 2.44
N LEU A 142 -11.50 12.29 3.55
CA LEU A 142 -10.10 11.92 3.77
C LEU A 142 -9.61 10.89 2.75
N PHE A 143 -10.42 9.86 2.43
CA PHE A 143 -10.11 8.87 1.39
C PHE A 143 -9.96 9.49 0.01
N ILE A 144 -10.89 10.38 -0.36
CA ILE A 144 -10.83 11.09 -1.65
C ILE A 144 -9.58 11.96 -1.70
N LEU A 145 -9.32 12.76 -0.67
CA LEU A 145 -8.14 13.64 -0.65
C LEU A 145 -6.83 12.84 -0.66
N SER A 146 -6.74 11.76 0.12
CA SER A 146 -5.54 10.92 0.12
C SER A 146 -5.33 10.21 -1.21
N GLY A 147 -6.40 9.67 -1.81
CA GLY A 147 -6.34 9.03 -3.11
C GLY A 147 -6.00 10.01 -4.23
N SER A 148 -6.54 11.22 -4.19
CA SER A 148 -6.21 12.28 -5.15
C SER A 148 -4.76 12.72 -5.03
N LEU A 149 -4.21 12.88 -3.82
CA LEU A 149 -2.78 13.21 -3.64
C LEU A 149 -1.87 12.11 -4.21
N TYR A 150 -2.18 10.85 -3.90
CA TYR A 150 -1.41 9.70 -4.36
C TYR A 150 -1.45 9.56 -5.90
N VAL A 151 -2.65 9.53 -6.48
CA VAL A 151 -2.83 9.38 -7.94
C VAL A 151 -2.31 10.60 -8.71
N MET A 152 -2.41 11.81 -8.14
CA MET A 152 -1.84 13.01 -8.76
C MET A 152 -0.31 12.98 -8.76
N GLY A 153 0.34 12.38 -7.76
CA GLY A 153 1.77 12.03 -7.85
C GLY A 153 2.00 11.11 -9.04
N ALA A 154 1.59 9.85 -8.92
CA ALA A 154 1.82 8.79 -9.89
C ALA A 154 1.52 9.15 -11.36
N ILE A 155 0.39 9.82 -11.64
CA ILE A 155 -0.08 10.02 -13.03
C ILE A 155 0.25 11.42 -13.57
N ALA A 156 0.15 12.48 -12.76
CA ALA A 156 0.20 13.84 -13.31
C ALA A 156 1.61 14.18 -13.80
N LEU A 157 2.64 13.72 -13.10
CA LEU A 157 4.02 14.04 -13.44
C LEU A 157 4.57 13.15 -14.56
N GLU A 158 4.07 11.92 -14.69
CA GLU A 158 4.31 11.08 -15.87
C GLU A 158 3.74 11.73 -17.15
N ILE A 159 2.47 12.18 -17.12
CA ILE A 159 1.84 12.86 -18.27
C ILE A 159 2.54 14.20 -18.60
N ILE A 160 2.81 15.03 -17.58
CA ILE A 160 3.46 16.33 -17.77
C ILE A 160 4.88 16.14 -18.30
N GLY A 161 5.62 15.21 -17.71
CA GLY A 161 6.99 14.88 -18.07
C GLY A 161 7.13 14.38 -19.50
N VAL A 162 6.32 13.39 -19.87
CA VAL A 162 6.38 12.75 -21.19
C VAL A 162 5.86 13.66 -22.30
N HIS A 163 4.78 14.42 -22.07
CA HIS A 163 4.12 15.19 -23.14
C HIS A 163 4.65 16.62 -23.30
N TYR A 164 4.85 17.35 -22.21
CA TYR A 164 5.21 18.76 -22.26
C TYR A 164 6.70 19.01 -22.22
N PHE A 165 7.47 18.08 -21.63
CA PHE A 165 8.92 18.21 -21.50
C PHE A 165 9.68 16.94 -21.91
N PRO A 166 9.43 16.37 -23.10
CA PRO A 166 10.05 15.10 -23.52
C PRO A 166 11.59 15.18 -23.56
N HIS A 167 12.15 16.36 -23.79
CA HIS A 167 13.60 16.61 -23.80
C HIS A 167 14.20 16.88 -22.41
N ILE A 168 13.37 17.07 -21.37
CA ILE A 168 13.82 17.34 -20.00
C ILE A 168 13.55 16.13 -19.11
N TYR A 169 12.41 15.47 -19.30
CA TYR A 169 12.01 14.30 -18.52
C TYR A 169 12.85 13.07 -18.87
N ASN A 170 13.08 12.82 -20.17
CA ASN A 170 13.92 11.70 -20.62
C ASN A 170 15.43 11.97 -20.51
N GLN A 171 15.83 13.13 -19.99
CA GLN A 171 17.23 13.47 -19.77
C GLN A 171 17.49 13.49 -18.26
N PRO A 172 18.53 12.78 -17.77
CA PRO A 172 18.90 12.84 -16.36
C PRO A 172 19.42 14.26 -16.07
N ARG A 173 18.54 15.14 -15.57
CA ARG A 173 18.81 16.56 -15.29
C ARG A 173 18.25 16.92 -13.92
N LEU A 174 18.75 18.00 -13.31
CA LEU A 174 18.26 18.47 -12.02
C LEU A 174 16.75 18.73 -12.02
N VAL A 175 16.20 19.24 -13.13
CA VAL A 175 14.76 19.54 -13.25
C VAL A 175 13.91 18.27 -13.19
N SER A 176 14.30 17.18 -13.85
CA SER A 176 13.55 15.92 -13.77
C SER A 176 13.56 15.37 -12.34
N GLN A 177 14.69 15.45 -11.65
CA GLN A 177 14.78 15.02 -10.24
C GLN A 177 13.93 15.86 -9.28
N ILE A 178 13.79 17.17 -9.54
CA ILE A 178 12.90 18.03 -8.75
C ILE A 178 11.43 17.61 -8.95
N LEU A 179 11.02 17.37 -10.20
CA LEU A 179 9.66 16.91 -10.50
C LEU A 179 9.38 15.57 -9.82
N SER A 180 10.25 14.59 -9.96
CA SER A 180 10.12 13.30 -9.27
C SER A 180 10.10 13.45 -7.74
N THR A 181 10.84 14.41 -7.18
CA THR A 181 10.78 14.66 -5.73
C THR A 181 9.40 15.18 -5.30
N VAL A 182 8.77 16.01 -6.13
CA VAL A 182 7.39 16.48 -5.89
C VAL A 182 6.40 15.32 -6.01
N GLU A 183 6.59 14.45 -7.00
CA GLU A 183 5.82 13.21 -7.18
C GLU A 183 5.79 12.38 -5.90
N GLU A 184 6.98 11.97 -5.47
CA GLU A 184 7.16 11.08 -4.34
C GLU A 184 6.71 11.71 -3.02
N LEU A 185 6.88 13.03 -2.89
CA LEU A 185 6.35 13.75 -1.74
C LEU A 185 4.82 13.70 -1.71
N LEU A 186 4.14 13.91 -2.85
CA LEU A 186 2.68 13.84 -2.93
C LEU A 186 2.17 12.44 -2.59
N GLU A 187 2.86 11.39 -3.07
CA GLU A 187 2.51 10.02 -2.77
C GLU A 187 2.66 9.68 -1.28
N MET A 188 3.82 9.99 -0.70
CA MET A 188 4.07 9.76 0.73
C MET A 188 3.11 10.55 1.63
N LEU A 189 2.74 11.77 1.23
CA LEU A 189 1.74 12.59 1.93
C LEU A 189 0.32 12.01 1.77
N GLY A 190 -0.02 11.52 0.59
CA GLY A 190 -1.27 10.80 0.32
C GLY A 190 -1.40 9.58 1.24
N LEU A 191 -0.35 8.76 1.34
CA LEU A 191 -0.31 7.59 2.23
C LEU A 191 -0.41 7.97 3.71
N ASN A 192 0.27 9.05 4.14
CA ASN A 192 0.14 9.56 5.51
C ASN A 192 -1.31 9.93 5.85
N LEU A 193 -1.98 10.64 4.94
CA LEU A 193 -3.36 11.03 5.12
C LEU A 193 -4.30 9.80 5.09
N PHE A 194 -4.00 8.82 4.23
CA PHE A 194 -4.76 7.57 4.15
C PHE A 194 -4.65 6.76 5.45
N ILE A 195 -3.44 6.60 6.00
CA ILE A 195 -3.19 5.95 7.30
C ILE A 195 -3.99 6.65 8.40
N TYR A 196 -3.96 7.98 8.43
CA TYR A 196 -4.78 8.76 9.37
C TYR A 196 -6.28 8.49 9.17
N ALA A 197 -6.75 8.41 7.92
CA ALA A 197 -8.16 8.15 7.60
C ALA A 197 -8.62 6.77 8.08
N ILE A 198 -7.84 5.71 7.81
CA ILE A 198 -8.20 4.34 8.19
C ILE A 198 -8.11 4.13 9.71
N LEU A 199 -7.13 4.75 10.39
CA LEU A 199 -7.06 4.74 11.86
C LEU A 199 -8.23 5.49 12.48
N SER A 200 -8.57 6.67 11.95
CA SER A 200 -9.74 7.44 12.39
C SER A 200 -11.03 6.66 12.17
N HIS A 201 -11.14 5.93 11.06
CA HIS A 201 -12.27 5.05 10.80
C HIS A 201 -12.32 3.92 11.83
N LEU A 202 -11.21 3.23 12.05
CA LEU A 202 -11.11 2.13 13.01
C LEU A 202 -11.48 2.58 14.42
N ALA A 203 -10.96 3.73 14.87
CA ALA A 203 -11.28 4.32 16.18
C ALA A 203 -12.75 4.74 16.33
N SER A 204 -13.46 5.00 15.23
CA SER A 204 -14.89 5.32 15.25
C SER A 204 -15.80 4.09 15.34
N LEU A 205 -15.26 2.88 15.22
CA LEU A 205 -16.05 1.66 15.29
C LEU A 205 -16.39 1.32 16.75
N PRO A 206 -17.59 0.75 17.01
CA PRO A 206 -18.08 0.47 18.36
C PRO A 206 -17.40 -0.76 18.95
N ILE A 207 -16.12 -0.66 19.28
CA ILE A 207 -15.33 -1.73 19.88
C ILE A 207 -14.61 -1.19 21.12
N ARG A 208 -14.63 -1.95 22.20
CA ARG A 208 -13.88 -1.63 23.42
C ARG A 208 -12.56 -2.39 23.56
N THR A 209 -12.44 -3.58 22.95
CA THR A 209 -11.26 -4.44 23.05
C THR A 209 -11.13 -5.32 21.81
N LEU A 210 -9.90 -5.45 21.27
CA LEU A 210 -9.56 -6.44 20.25
C LEU A 210 -8.82 -7.58 20.97
N SER A 211 -9.48 -8.71 21.23
CA SER A 211 -8.85 -9.88 21.84
C SER A 211 -8.35 -10.82 20.75
N ILE A 212 -7.03 -11.07 20.74
CA ILE A 212 -6.44 -12.13 19.93
C ILE A 212 -6.41 -13.38 20.81
N GLU A 213 -7.35 -14.29 20.58
CA GLU A 213 -7.28 -15.62 21.18
C GLU A 213 -6.35 -16.49 20.34
N VAL A 214 -5.19 -16.82 20.90
CA VAL A 214 -4.33 -17.86 20.33
C VAL A 214 -4.97 -19.20 20.66
N VAL A 215 -5.63 -19.80 19.68
CA VAL A 215 -6.19 -21.14 19.83
C VAL A 215 -5.05 -22.15 19.74
N ASP A 216 -4.64 -22.68 20.89
CA ASP A 216 -3.70 -23.78 20.97
C ASP A 216 -4.46 -25.10 20.70
N GLU A 217 -4.34 -25.63 19.48
CA GLU A 217 -4.94 -26.91 19.08
C GLU A 217 -4.42 -28.10 19.90
N SER A 218 -3.27 -27.98 20.57
CA SER A 218 -2.76 -29.06 21.42
C SER A 218 -3.56 -29.24 22.72
N LEU A 219 -4.25 -28.18 23.18
CA LEU A 219 -5.10 -28.19 24.37
C LEU A 219 -6.52 -28.71 24.10
N SER A 220 -7.05 -28.54 22.89
CA SER A 220 -8.35 -29.10 22.48
C SER A 220 -8.27 -30.62 22.30
N ILE A 221 -7.15 -31.15 21.80
CA ILE A 221 -6.91 -32.61 21.72
C ILE A 221 -6.78 -33.23 23.12
N LYS A 222 -6.07 -32.58 24.06
CA LYS A 222 -5.96 -33.06 25.45
C LYS A 222 -7.30 -33.09 26.19
N LYS A 223 -8.13 -32.04 26.04
CA LYS A 223 -9.49 -32.03 26.62
C LYS A 223 -10.39 -33.11 26.00
N GLY A 224 -10.30 -33.34 24.69
CA GLY A 224 -11.03 -34.43 24.04
C GLY A 224 -10.62 -35.83 24.53
N LEU A 225 -9.31 -36.03 24.74
CA LEU A 225 -8.77 -37.27 25.32
C LEU A 225 -9.15 -37.47 26.79
N GLU A 226 -9.12 -36.42 27.63
CA GLU A 226 -9.53 -36.53 29.03
C GLU A 226 -11.03 -36.85 29.19
N ILE A 227 -11.89 -36.28 28.35
CA ILE A 227 -13.34 -36.55 28.38
C ILE A 227 -13.64 -37.98 27.89
N SER A 228 -12.94 -38.46 26.85
CA SER A 228 -13.01 -39.86 26.39
C SER A 228 -12.53 -40.83 27.49
N HIS A 229 -11.46 -40.51 28.19
CA HIS A 229 -10.90 -41.35 29.24
C HIS A 229 -11.79 -41.41 30.50
N TYR A 230 -12.52 -40.33 30.80
CA TYR A 230 -13.51 -40.29 31.87
C TYR A 230 -14.80 -41.07 31.55
N GLN A 231 -15.28 -41.00 30.29
CA GLN A 231 -16.46 -41.77 29.88
C GLN A 231 -16.20 -43.28 29.82
N GLY A 232 -15.00 -43.71 29.40
CA GLY A 232 -14.62 -45.13 29.40
C GLY A 232 -14.53 -45.76 30.80
N LYS A 233 -14.19 -45.00 31.84
CA LYS A 233 -14.14 -45.52 33.23
C LYS A 233 -15.50 -45.58 33.93
N ALA A 234 -16.52 -44.89 33.42
CA ALA A 234 -17.86 -44.89 34.00
C ALA A 234 -18.69 -46.12 33.57
N THR A 235 -18.36 -46.74 32.43
CA THR A 235 -19.05 -47.92 31.89
C THR A 235 -18.58 -49.24 32.52
N ASP A 236 -17.33 -49.34 32.97
CA ASP A 236 -16.80 -50.60 33.54
C ASP A 236 -17.22 -50.90 34.99
N ARG A 237 -17.96 -49.98 35.64
CA ARG A 237 -18.33 -50.12 37.06
C ARG A 237 -19.76 -50.65 37.31
N TYR A 238 -20.48 -51.04 36.25
CA TYR A 238 -21.86 -51.57 36.35
C TYR A 238 -22.05 -53.01 35.85
N GLU A 239 -20.99 -53.73 35.49
CA GLU A 239 -21.09 -55.12 34.98
C GLU A 239 -20.70 -56.22 36.00
N ASN A 240 -20.47 -55.90 37.27
CA ASN A 240 -20.15 -56.91 38.30
C ASN A 240 -20.96 -56.71 39.59
N THR A 241 -22.25 -57.06 39.55
CA THR A 241 -23.11 -57.51 40.68
C THR A 241 -24.37 -58.12 40.10
#